data_AF-A0A929ZLG2-F1
#
_entry.id   AF-A0A929ZLG2-F1
#
_cell.length_a   1.000
_cell.length_b   1.000
_cell.length_c   1.000
_cell.angle_alpha   90.00
_cell.angle_beta   90.00
_cell.angle_gamma   90.00
#
_symmetry.space_group_name_H-M   'P 1'
#
loop_
_entity.id
_entity.type
_entity.pdbx_description
1 polymer ?
#
loop_
_entity_poly.entity_id
_entity_poly.type
_entity_poly.pdbx_seq_one_letter_code
_entity_poly.pdbx_strand_id
1 'polypeptide(L)'
;MKLLKIKDNQYEKKESFSEVASIVKRVADKTLGNLQNEGIFVFPECMNDAKDITREQFILQSYNDKYCTGNVMGFLGMESERIVIESRFSVGDKDYFFQYLLEKVLDYPYFVNLCTDMNQDDMVYHLLLFLFPYYLKSAMRKGPFKTYICKKYNDRNINGVIDIARHIRLNTPFIGNVSYNQREYSFDNYLMKLIRHTIEYIKGKSYGYALLKNVKDEVKLIVESTQGYCASERRTIIEENKKNKPSHAYYHEYRSLQKLCIMILQNQKHRFGLGNRRIYGILFDGAWLWEEYI
;
A
#
# COMPACT_ATOMS: atom_id res chain seq x y z
N MET A 1 13.77 19.37 14.48
CA MET A 1 13.55 18.08 13.81
C MET A 1 14.92 17.50 13.53
N LYS A 2 15.19 16.26 13.95
CA LYS A 2 16.52 15.63 13.81
C LYS A 2 16.51 14.73 12.59
N LEU A 3 17.46 14.92 11.69
CA LEU A 3 17.56 14.21 10.43
C LEU A 3 18.95 13.60 10.33
N LEU A 4 19.01 12.28 10.14
CA LEU A 4 20.24 11.57 9.81
C LEU A 4 20.15 11.03 8.39
N LYS A 5 21.15 11.33 7.56
CA LYS A 5 21.36 10.70 6.26
C LYS A 5 22.45 9.64 6.39
N ILE A 6 22.17 8.44 5.91
CA ILE A 6 23.11 7.32 5.84
C ILE A 6 23.08 6.71 4.45
N LYS A 7 24.12 5.95 4.12
CA LYS A 7 24.20 5.20 2.87
C LYS A 7 23.95 3.71 3.12
N ASP A 8 23.35 3.02 2.15
CA ASP A 8 23.21 1.56 2.17
C ASP A 8 24.59 0.86 2.07
N ASN A 9 24.70 -0.36 2.58
CA ASN A 9 25.94 -1.17 2.55
C ASN A 9 27.21 -0.46 3.09
N GLN A 10 27.10 0.25 4.21
CA GLN A 10 28.20 0.98 4.87
C GLN A 10 28.35 0.62 6.34
N TYR A 11 29.54 0.88 6.89
CA TYR A 11 29.82 0.74 8.32
C TYR A 11 29.89 2.11 8.98
N GLU A 12 28.99 2.36 9.93
CA GLU A 12 28.91 3.62 10.65
C GLU A 12 29.09 3.40 12.16
N LYS A 13 29.76 4.33 12.84
CA LYS A 13 29.92 4.25 14.30
C LYS A 13 28.57 4.41 14.99
N LYS A 14 28.33 3.68 16.08
CA LYS A 14 27.07 3.80 16.85
C LYS A 14 26.83 5.22 17.37
N GLU A 15 27.91 5.96 17.65
CA GLU A 15 27.90 7.37 18.06
C GLU A 15 27.18 8.27 17.06
N SER A 16 27.33 8.02 15.75
CA SER A 16 26.71 8.82 14.68
C SER A 16 25.18 8.78 14.70
N PHE A 17 24.59 7.81 15.41
CA PHE A 17 23.14 7.62 15.49
C PHE A 17 22.51 8.19 16.78
N SER A 18 23.28 8.88 17.62
CA SER A 18 22.79 9.42 18.89
C SER A 18 21.60 10.37 18.73
N GLU A 19 21.53 11.08 17.61
CA GLU A 19 20.44 12.02 17.30
C GLU A 19 19.11 11.32 16.95
N VAL A 20 19.17 10.08 16.49
CA VAL A 20 18.01 9.29 16.01
C VAL A 20 17.85 7.99 16.80
N ALA A 21 18.24 8.03 18.09
CA ALA A 21 18.32 6.86 18.95
C ALA A 21 16.96 6.14 19.12
N SER A 22 15.83 6.85 19.03
CA SER A 22 14.51 6.23 19.16
C SER A 22 14.18 5.34 17.97
N ILE A 23 14.53 5.79 16.74
CA ILE A 23 14.39 4.99 15.52
C ILE A 23 15.34 3.80 15.57
N VAL A 24 16.62 4.03 15.91
CA VAL A 24 17.65 2.98 15.93
C VAL A 24 17.25 1.87 16.89
N LYS A 25 16.77 2.20 18.09
CA LYS A 25 16.27 1.22 19.07
C LYS A 25 15.12 0.36 18.54
N ARG A 26 14.33 0.89 17.59
CA ARG A 26 13.22 0.16 16.97
C ARG A 26 13.66 -0.70 15.79
N VAL A 27 14.66 -0.30 15.02
CA VAL A 27 15.03 -0.98 13.75
C VAL A 27 16.29 -1.82 13.80
N ALA A 28 17.20 -1.55 14.75
CA ALA A 28 18.44 -2.30 14.87
C ALA A 28 18.19 -3.79 15.13
N ASP A 29 18.93 -4.63 14.44
CA ASP A 29 18.91 -6.10 14.56
C ASP A 29 17.53 -6.71 14.31
N LYS A 30 16.67 -5.99 13.58
CA LYS A 30 15.39 -6.51 13.10
C LYS A 30 15.40 -6.68 11.60
N THR A 31 14.83 -7.80 11.18
CA THR A 31 14.66 -8.14 9.78
C THR A 31 13.55 -7.30 9.15
N LEU A 32 13.60 -7.09 7.83
CA LEU A 32 12.55 -6.36 7.11
C LEU A 32 11.15 -6.97 7.31
N GLY A 33 11.06 -8.30 7.43
CA GLY A 33 9.80 -8.99 7.74
C GLY A 33 9.19 -8.56 9.08
N ASN A 34 10.02 -8.38 10.11
CA ASN A 34 9.55 -7.88 11.41
C ASN A 34 9.08 -6.42 11.31
N LEU A 35 9.80 -5.60 10.56
CA LEU A 35 9.50 -4.18 10.39
C LEU A 35 8.23 -3.92 9.57
N GLN A 36 7.90 -4.80 8.61
CA GLN A 36 6.63 -4.77 7.91
C GLN A 36 5.42 -4.93 8.85
N ASN A 37 5.56 -5.70 9.93
CA ASN A 37 4.52 -5.86 10.95
C ASN A 37 4.41 -4.64 11.88
N GLU A 38 5.48 -3.84 12.00
CA GLU A 38 5.49 -2.60 12.80
C GLU A 38 4.90 -1.39 12.05
N GLY A 39 4.52 -1.56 10.78
CA GLY A 39 3.86 -0.53 9.96
C GLY A 39 4.75 0.14 8.93
N ILE A 40 5.98 -0.34 8.74
CA ILE A 40 6.85 0.12 7.66
C ILE A 40 6.43 -0.54 6.34
N PHE A 41 6.35 0.26 5.28
CA PHE A 41 6.12 -0.25 3.93
C PHE A 41 7.46 -0.67 3.33
N VAL A 42 7.54 -1.87 2.78
CA VAL A 42 8.76 -2.38 2.11
C VAL A 42 8.37 -2.77 0.69
N PHE A 43 9.12 -2.25 -0.27
CA PHE A 43 8.95 -2.47 -1.69
C PHE A 43 10.17 -3.22 -2.26
N PRO A 44 9.97 -4.26 -3.08
CA PRO A 44 8.70 -4.93 -3.34
C PRO A 44 8.19 -5.63 -2.07
N GLU A 45 6.87 -5.86 -1.97
CA GLU A 45 6.35 -6.64 -0.84
C GLU A 45 6.68 -8.11 -1.14
N CYS A 46 7.64 -8.69 -0.41
CA CYS A 46 8.19 -10.03 -0.63
C CYS A 46 7.12 -11.05 -1.03
N MET A 47 7.13 -11.42 -2.32
CA MET A 47 6.30 -12.49 -2.88
C MET A 47 6.65 -13.77 -2.12
N ASN A 48 5.69 -14.39 -1.45
CA ASN A 48 5.88 -15.59 -0.62
C ASN A 48 6.58 -16.78 -1.33
N ASP A 49 6.78 -16.71 -2.65
CA ASP A 49 7.28 -17.80 -3.48
C ASP A 49 8.75 -17.62 -3.92
N ALA A 50 9.40 -16.49 -3.62
CA ALA A 50 10.84 -16.34 -3.79
C ALA A 50 11.55 -16.84 -2.52
N LYS A 51 12.67 -17.57 -2.67
CA LYS A 51 13.55 -17.95 -1.55
C LYS A 51 14.16 -16.67 -0.96
N ASP A 52 13.47 -16.08 0.01
CA ASP A 52 13.57 -14.66 0.40
C ASP A 52 14.88 -14.30 1.12
N ILE A 53 15.92 -13.93 0.36
CA ILE A 53 17.09 -13.18 0.88
C ILE A 53 16.63 -11.83 1.46
N THR A 54 15.55 -11.25 0.93
CA THR A 54 15.00 -9.93 1.29
C THR A 54 14.36 -9.87 2.67
N ARG A 55 13.65 -10.92 3.10
CA ARG A 55 12.97 -10.90 4.41
C ARG A 55 13.94 -10.88 5.56
N GLU A 56 15.11 -11.50 5.38
CA GLU A 56 16.18 -11.60 6.37
C GLU A 56 17.13 -10.40 6.34
N GLN A 57 17.01 -9.50 5.36
CA GLN A 57 17.78 -8.27 5.33
C GLN A 57 17.51 -7.41 6.56
N PHE A 58 18.55 -6.71 7.01
CA PHE A 58 18.52 -5.76 8.11
C PHE A 58 18.65 -4.34 7.58
N ILE A 59 18.02 -3.38 8.24
CA ILE A 59 18.30 -1.96 7.98
C ILE A 59 19.62 -1.57 8.65
N LEU A 60 19.74 -1.92 9.94
CA LEU A 60 20.92 -1.73 10.76
C LEU A 60 21.21 -3.04 11.48
N GLN A 61 22.42 -3.57 11.29
CA GLN A 61 22.92 -4.71 12.03
C GLN A 61 24.04 -4.28 12.97
N SER A 62 23.93 -4.60 14.25
CA SER A 62 24.94 -4.32 15.26
C SER A 62 26.18 -5.18 15.04
N TYR A 63 27.34 -4.54 14.93
CA TYR A 63 28.62 -5.22 14.88
C TYR A 63 29.66 -4.45 15.72
N ASN A 64 29.99 -4.97 16.91
CA ASN A 64 30.84 -4.30 17.90
C ASN A 64 30.36 -2.85 18.18
N ASP A 65 31.22 -1.86 17.97
CA ASP A 65 30.93 -0.42 18.16
C ASP A 65 30.38 0.26 16.90
N LYS A 66 29.97 -0.53 15.90
CA LYS A 66 29.44 -0.05 14.62
C LYS A 66 28.05 -0.63 14.32
N TYR A 67 27.34 0.04 13.43
CA TYR A 67 26.21 -0.51 12.70
C TYR A 67 26.63 -0.74 11.25
N CYS A 68 26.25 -1.89 10.71
CA CYS A 68 26.30 -2.17 9.28
C CYS A 68 24.92 -1.87 8.69
N THR A 69 24.86 -1.02 7.67
CA THR A 69 23.62 -0.76 6.93
C THR A 69 23.42 -1.84 5.87
N GLY A 70 22.20 -2.35 5.72
CA GLY A 70 21.89 -3.35 4.69
C GLY A 70 21.75 -2.76 3.28
N ASN A 71 21.36 -3.61 2.33
CA ASN A 71 21.09 -3.23 0.94
C ASN A 71 19.66 -2.68 0.76
N VAL A 72 19.33 -1.66 1.53
CA VAL A 72 17.98 -1.08 1.59
C VAL A 72 18.09 0.43 1.48
N MET A 73 17.27 1.04 0.64
CA MET A 73 17.14 2.49 0.51
C MET A 73 15.76 2.94 1.00
N GLY A 74 15.61 4.22 1.33
CA GLY A 74 14.33 4.82 1.63
C GLY A 74 14.33 5.67 2.89
N PHE A 75 13.19 5.70 3.58
CA PHE A 75 12.88 6.72 4.56
C PHE A 75 12.19 6.10 5.77
N LEU A 76 12.65 6.49 6.96
CA LEU A 76 12.06 6.14 8.23
C LEU A 76 11.83 7.40 9.07
N GLY A 77 10.72 7.45 9.78
CA GLY A 77 10.41 8.52 10.70
C GLY A 77 9.75 8.00 11.98
N MET A 78 10.02 8.71 13.07
CA MET A 78 9.37 8.50 14.37
C MET A 78 9.39 9.83 15.13
N GLU A 79 8.21 10.32 15.51
CA GLU A 79 8.06 11.60 16.22
C GLU A 79 8.77 12.77 15.53
N SER A 80 9.92 13.21 16.06
CA SER A 80 10.73 14.31 15.55
C SER A 80 12.07 13.88 14.96
N GLU A 81 12.32 12.56 14.91
CA GLU A 81 13.51 11.91 14.36
C GLU A 81 13.22 11.34 12.97
N ARG A 82 14.22 11.39 12.09
CA ARG A 82 14.16 10.79 10.74
C ARG A 82 15.49 10.22 10.30
N ILE A 83 15.40 9.11 9.59
CA ILE A 83 16.54 8.49 8.90
C ILE A 83 16.21 8.41 7.41
N VAL A 84 17.13 8.92 6.59
CA VAL A 84 17.12 8.75 5.14
C VAL A 84 18.26 7.82 4.78
N ILE A 85 17.95 6.75 4.07
CA ILE A 85 18.91 5.77 3.59
C ILE A 85 19.05 5.97 2.09
N GLU A 86 20.15 6.61 1.71
CA GLU A 86 20.51 6.88 0.33
C GLU A 86 21.31 5.71 -0.24
N SER A 87 21.37 5.62 -1.56
CA SER A 87 22.27 4.75 -2.27
C SER A 87 23.72 5.11 -1.94
N ARG A 88 24.57 4.10 -1.82
CA ARG A 88 26.03 4.22 -1.75
C ARG A 88 26.61 4.95 -2.95
N PHE A 89 25.91 4.90 -4.08
CA PHE A 89 26.25 5.59 -5.32
C PHE A 89 25.73 7.04 -5.36
N SER A 90 25.07 7.53 -4.31
CA SER A 90 24.65 8.94 -4.23
C SER A 90 25.86 9.87 -4.17
N VAL A 91 25.79 10.96 -4.93
CA VAL A 91 26.82 12.00 -5.01
C VAL A 91 26.14 13.36 -4.86
N GLY A 92 26.67 14.21 -3.97
CA GLY A 92 26.12 15.55 -3.70
C GLY A 92 24.93 15.54 -2.74
N ASP A 93 24.01 16.48 -2.94
CA ASP A 93 22.93 16.75 -1.97
C ASP A 93 21.69 15.85 -2.13
N LYS A 94 21.52 15.26 -3.31
CA LYS A 94 20.35 14.45 -3.71
C LYS A 94 20.80 13.11 -4.28
N ASP A 95 20.03 12.07 -3.99
CA ASP A 95 20.25 10.73 -4.52
C ASP A 95 19.62 10.54 -5.90
N TYR A 96 20.27 11.13 -6.92
CA TYR A 96 19.81 11.04 -8.30
C TYR A 96 19.82 9.61 -8.84
N PHE A 97 20.73 8.76 -8.36
CA PHE A 97 20.82 7.37 -8.78
C PHE A 97 19.56 6.60 -8.35
N PHE A 98 19.20 6.69 -7.08
CA PHE A 98 17.98 6.05 -6.58
C PHE A 98 16.73 6.60 -7.25
N GLN A 99 16.64 7.91 -7.46
CA GLN A 99 15.50 8.52 -8.15
C GLN A 99 15.37 8.03 -9.60
N TYR A 100 16.48 7.91 -10.32
CA TYR A 100 16.51 7.38 -11.68
C TYR A 100 16.09 5.91 -11.74
N LEU A 101 16.58 5.08 -10.82
CA LEU A 101 16.15 3.68 -10.72
C LEU A 101 14.64 3.56 -10.52
N LEU A 102 14.08 4.33 -9.58
CA LEU A 102 12.63 4.35 -9.36
C LEU A 102 11.85 4.82 -10.59
N GLU A 103 12.34 5.84 -11.30
CA GLU A 103 11.71 6.33 -12.54
C GLU A 103 11.58 5.21 -13.58
N LYS A 104 12.65 4.41 -13.73
CA LYS A 104 12.72 3.31 -14.71
C LYS A 104 11.90 2.10 -14.29
N VAL A 105 12.05 1.64 -13.05
CA VAL A 105 11.34 0.46 -12.54
C VAL A 105 9.83 0.72 -12.43
N LEU A 106 9.41 1.93 -12.07
CA LEU A 106 7.99 2.28 -11.96
C LEU A 106 7.37 2.75 -13.28
N ASP A 107 8.15 2.87 -14.35
CA ASP A 107 7.73 3.38 -15.66
C ASP A 107 6.98 4.73 -15.55
N TYR A 108 7.56 5.66 -14.79
CA TYR A 108 6.96 6.97 -14.53
C TYR A 108 7.92 8.13 -14.88
N PRO A 109 7.93 8.61 -16.13
CA PRO A 109 8.97 9.50 -16.69
C PRO A 109 9.06 10.91 -16.07
N TYR A 110 8.17 11.27 -15.15
CA TYR A 110 8.17 12.58 -14.46
C TYR A 110 8.49 12.48 -12.97
N PHE A 111 8.91 11.30 -12.49
CA PHE A 111 9.20 11.03 -11.09
C PHE A 111 10.22 12.02 -10.49
N VAL A 112 11.36 12.19 -11.17
CA VAL A 112 12.49 13.01 -10.71
C VAL A 112 12.07 14.49 -10.59
N ASN A 113 11.39 15.02 -11.61
CA ASN A 113 10.94 16.42 -11.64
C ASN A 113 9.88 16.73 -10.58
N LEU A 114 9.06 15.75 -10.19
CA LEU A 114 8.08 15.93 -9.12
C LEU A 114 8.75 15.95 -7.75
N CYS A 115 9.86 15.22 -7.57
CA CYS A 115 10.57 15.11 -6.29
C CYS A 115 11.56 16.26 -6.02
N THR A 116 11.90 17.09 -7.02
CA THR A 116 12.96 18.10 -6.89
C THR A 116 12.60 19.29 -6.01
N ASP A 117 11.32 19.64 -5.91
CA ASP A 117 10.81 20.83 -5.21
C ASP A 117 10.15 20.52 -3.85
N MET A 118 10.29 19.28 -3.35
CA MET A 118 9.50 18.80 -2.21
C MET A 118 10.30 18.77 -0.91
N ASN A 119 9.61 19.06 0.20
CA ASN A 119 10.13 18.79 1.53
C ASN A 119 10.23 17.28 1.77
N GLN A 120 11.20 16.84 2.59
CA GLN A 120 11.44 15.41 2.86
C GLN A 120 10.25 14.69 3.51
N ASP A 121 9.37 15.40 4.22
CA ASP A 121 8.11 14.87 4.76
C ASP A 121 7.14 14.42 3.67
N ASP A 122 7.03 15.25 2.64
CA ASP A 122 6.13 15.01 1.54
C ASP A 122 6.66 13.84 0.71
N MET A 123 7.98 13.67 0.61
CA MET A 123 8.62 12.64 -0.21
C MET A 123 8.14 11.22 0.09
N VAL A 124 8.06 10.81 1.37
CA VAL A 124 7.55 9.47 1.75
C VAL A 124 6.12 9.26 1.27
N TYR A 125 5.30 10.27 1.45
CA TYR A 125 3.90 10.23 1.04
C TYR A 125 3.76 10.16 -0.48
N HIS A 126 4.56 10.94 -1.21
CA HIS A 126 4.59 10.92 -2.66
C HIS A 126 5.10 9.58 -3.20
N LEU A 127 6.12 8.99 -2.60
CA LEU A 127 6.61 7.66 -2.97
C LEU A 127 5.50 6.60 -2.87
N LEU A 128 4.71 6.61 -1.79
CA LEU A 128 3.55 5.71 -1.68
C LEU A 128 2.54 5.94 -2.81
N LEU A 129 2.27 7.20 -3.18
CA LEU A 129 1.39 7.50 -4.32
C LEU A 129 1.98 6.98 -5.64
N PHE A 130 3.28 7.14 -5.87
CA PHE A 130 3.94 6.67 -7.08
C PHE A 130 3.93 5.15 -7.24
N LEU A 131 3.87 4.40 -6.14
CA LEU A 131 3.71 2.94 -6.17
C LEU A 131 2.28 2.50 -6.53
N PHE A 132 1.27 3.38 -6.39
CA PHE A 132 -0.13 2.98 -6.57
C PHE A 132 -0.45 2.42 -7.97
N PRO A 133 -0.06 3.07 -9.09
CA PRO A 133 -0.30 2.52 -10.42
C PRO A 133 0.34 1.14 -10.63
N TYR A 134 1.57 0.94 -10.15
CA TYR A 134 2.29 -0.32 -10.26
C TYR A 134 1.49 -1.46 -9.59
N TYR A 135 1.08 -1.28 -8.33
CA TYR A 135 0.31 -2.28 -7.60
C TYR A 135 -1.10 -2.47 -8.17
N LEU A 136 -1.73 -1.40 -8.64
CA LEU A 136 -3.05 -1.48 -9.26
C LEU A 136 -3.00 -2.34 -10.52
N LYS A 137 -2.05 -2.08 -11.41
CA LYS A 137 -1.86 -2.84 -12.64
C LYS A 137 -1.56 -4.31 -12.34
N SER A 138 -0.67 -4.57 -11.39
CA SER A 138 -0.34 -5.94 -10.96
C SER A 138 -1.56 -6.70 -10.43
N ALA A 139 -2.35 -6.10 -9.55
CA ALA A 139 -3.55 -6.73 -8.99
C ALA A 139 -4.64 -6.95 -10.05
N MET A 140 -4.89 -5.96 -10.92
CA MET A 140 -5.95 -5.99 -11.93
C MET A 140 -5.68 -6.94 -13.09
N ARG A 141 -4.45 -7.45 -13.28
CA ARG A 141 -4.15 -8.55 -14.21
C ARG A 141 -5.03 -9.78 -13.98
N LYS A 142 -5.46 -10.00 -12.73
CA LYS A 142 -6.34 -11.11 -12.33
C LYS A 142 -7.83 -10.79 -12.42
N GLY A 143 -8.17 -9.60 -12.89
CA GLY A 143 -9.53 -9.05 -12.91
C GLY A 143 -9.96 -8.48 -11.56
N PRO A 144 -11.10 -7.77 -11.52
CA PRO A 144 -11.59 -7.09 -10.33
C PRO A 144 -11.88 -8.08 -9.20
N PHE A 145 -11.59 -7.63 -7.97
CA PHE A 145 -11.83 -8.42 -6.77
C PHE A 145 -13.35 -8.63 -6.60
N LYS A 146 -13.77 -9.89 -6.54
CA LYS A 146 -15.18 -10.28 -6.37
C LYS A 146 -15.42 -10.96 -5.03
N THR A 147 -16.55 -10.64 -4.42
CA THR A 147 -17.03 -11.28 -3.19
C THR A 147 -18.36 -11.95 -3.44
N TYR A 148 -18.59 -13.08 -2.77
CA TYR A 148 -19.90 -13.70 -2.76
C TYR A 148 -20.82 -12.94 -1.81
N ILE A 149 -21.97 -12.52 -2.32
CA ILE A 149 -23.06 -11.97 -1.51
C ILE A 149 -24.30 -12.83 -1.66
N CYS A 150 -25.10 -12.91 -0.59
CA CYS A 150 -26.41 -13.55 -0.63
C CYS A 150 -27.48 -12.48 -0.82
N LYS A 151 -28.10 -12.44 -1.99
CA LYS A 151 -29.22 -11.54 -2.26
C LYS A 151 -30.55 -12.24 -2.07
N LYS A 152 -31.53 -11.43 -1.69
CA LYS A 152 -32.91 -11.85 -1.41
C LYS A 152 -33.79 -11.31 -2.53
N TYR A 153 -34.44 -12.21 -3.26
CA TYR A 153 -35.35 -11.87 -4.35
C TYR A 153 -36.78 -12.30 -4.03
N ASN A 154 -37.75 -11.69 -4.72
CA ASN A 154 -39.15 -12.08 -4.72
C ASN A 154 -39.76 -11.81 -6.09
N ASP A 155 -39.48 -12.69 -7.04
CA ASP A 155 -39.91 -12.57 -8.43
C ASP A 155 -40.27 -13.95 -9.00
N ARG A 156 -40.56 -14.00 -10.30
CA ARG A 156 -40.98 -15.22 -11.00
C ARG A 156 -39.81 -16.10 -11.46
N ASN A 157 -38.61 -15.54 -11.56
CA ASN A 157 -37.45 -16.18 -12.18
C ASN A 157 -36.55 -16.76 -11.10
N ILE A 158 -37.00 -17.86 -10.49
CA ILE A 158 -36.34 -18.49 -9.35
C ILE A 158 -34.93 -18.92 -9.73
N ASN A 159 -33.93 -18.36 -9.06
CA ASN A 159 -32.54 -18.73 -9.18
C ASN A 159 -31.92 -18.87 -7.79
N GLY A 160 -31.85 -20.09 -7.26
CA GLY A 160 -31.24 -20.37 -5.96
C GLY A 160 -32.19 -21.05 -4.98
N VAL A 161 -31.96 -20.84 -3.68
CA VAL A 161 -32.65 -21.57 -2.60
C VAL A 161 -33.89 -20.82 -2.17
N ILE A 162 -35.06 -21.47 -2.25
CA ILE A 162 -36.34 -20.87 -1.83
C ILE A 162 -36.34 -20.61 -0.32
N ASP A 163 -36.73 -19.40 0.07
CA ASP A 163 -36.90 -18.99 1.46
C ASP A 163 -38.38 -19.14 1.84
N ILE A 164 -38.75 -20.34 2.32
CA ILE A 164 -40.13 -20.73 2.58
C ILE A 164 -40.80 -19.76 3.57
N ALA A 165 -40.11 -19.40 4.66
CA ALA A 165 -40.65 -18.52 5.69
C ALA A 165 -40.94 -17.10 5.15
N ARG A 166 -40.05 -16.55 4.31
CA ARG A 166 -40.28 -15.26 3.65
C ARG A 166 -41.35 -15.37 2.56
N HIS A 167 -41.38 -16.48 1.83
CA HIS A 167 -42.36 -16.71 0.78
C HIS A 167 -43.79 -16.73 1.32
N ILE A 168 -44.05 -17.51 2.39
CA ILE A 168 -45.37 -17.57 3.03
C ILE A 168 -45.81 -16.19 3.53
N ARG A 169 -44.90 -15.39 4.12
CA ARG A 169 -45.25 -14.05 4.61
C ARG A 169 -45.59 -13.05 3.51
N LEU A 170 -44.87 -13.10 2.38
CA LEU A 170 -45.00 -12.09 1.32
C LEU A 170 -45.96 -12.47 0.20
N ASN A 171 -46.19 -13.76 -0.02
CA ASN A 171 -46.93 -14.27 -1.17
C ASN A 171 -48.12 -15.13 -0.73
N THR A 172 -48.80 -14.75 0.36
CA THR A 172 -50.08 -15.36 0.76
C THR A 172 -51.18 -14.29 0.78
N PRO A 173 -52.26 -14.40 -0.01
CA PRO A 173 -52.48 -15.41 -1.06
C PRO A 173 -51.45 -15.32 -2.19
N PHE A 174 -51.26 -16.40 -2.95
CA PHE A 174 -50.20 -16.48 -3.96
C PHE A 174 -50.39 -15.50 -5.11
N ILE A 175 -49.42 -14.59 -5.27
CA ILE A 175 -49.42 -13.52 -6.28
C ILE A 175 -48.53 -13.83 -7.51
N GLY A 176 -47.99 -15.05 -7.62
CA GLY A 176 -47.16 -15.47 -8.75
C GLY A 176 -45.65 -15.25 -8.57
N ASN A 177 -45.20 -14.65 -7.46
CA ASN A 177 -43.78 -14.47 -7.15
C ASN A 177 -43.32 -15.48 -6.10
N VAL A 178 -42.02 -15.84 -6.12
CA VAL A 178 -41.41 -16.74 -5.15
C VAL A 178 -40.25 -16.05 -4.45
N SER A 179 -40.20 -16.14 -3.12
CA SER A 179 -39.09 -15.57 -2.36
C SER A 179 -37.95 -16.57 -2.27
N TYR A 180 -36.77 -16.21 -2.78
CA TYR A 180 -35.58 -17.06 -2.77
C TYR A 180 -34.31 -16.26 -2.46
N ASN A 181 -33.26 -17.00 -2.08
CA ASN A 181 -31.93 -16.50 -1.77
C ASN A 181 -30.96 -17.00 -2.85
N GLN A 182 -30.23 -16.08 -3.47
CA GLN A 182 -29.24 -16.39 -4.51
C GLN A 182 -27.85 -15.95 -4.05
N ARG A 183 -26.86 -16.82 -4.25
CA ARG A 183 -25.45 -16.43 -4.10
C ARG A 183 -24.98 -15.86 -5.43
N GLU A 184 -24.55 -14.61 -5.40
CA GLU A 184 -24.07 -13.89 -6.59
C GLU A 184 -22.71 -13.27 -6.32
N TYR A 185 -21.96 -13.02 -7.40
CA TYR A 185 -20.76 -12.22 -7.33
C TYR A 185 -21.11 -10.73 -7.23
N SER A 186 -20.49 -10.03 -6.29
CA SER A 186 -20.44 -8.58 -6.25
C SER A 186 -19.01 -8.08 -6.41
N PHE A 187 -18.83 -7.14 -7.34
CA PHE A 187 -17.61 -6.36 -7.47
C PHE A 187 -17.67 -5.07 -6.63
N ASP A 188 -18.87 -4.64 -6.23
CA ASP A 188 -19.04 -3.53 -5.30
C ASP A 188 -18.87 -4.05 -3.86
N ASN A 189 -17.63 -4.04 -3.37
CA ASN A 189 -17.24 -4.57 -2.07
C ASN A 189 -16.23 -3.65 -1.37
N TYR A 190 -15.94 -3.96 -0.11
CA TYR A 190 -15.08 -3.14 0.77
C TYR A 190 -13.72 -2.81 0.14
N LEU A 191 -13.08 -3.77 -0.54
CA LEU A 191 -11.76 -3.59 -1.12
C LEU A 191 -11.79 -2.73 -2.39
N MET A 192 -12.72 -3.02 -3.30
CA MET A 192 -12.87 -2.23 -4.52
C MET A 192 -13.25 -0.78 -4.20
N LYS A 193 -14.10 -0.55 -3.19
CA LYS A 193 -14.41 0.79 -2.67
C LYS A 193 -13.20 1.49 -2.06
N LEU A 194 -12.32 0.78 -1.36
CA LEU A 194 -11.07 1.35 -0.82
C LEU A 194 -10.15 1.84 -1.95
N ILE A 195 -9.97 1.01 -2.98
CA ILE A 195 -9.18 1.37 -4.16
C ILE A 195 -9.84 2.57 -4.85
N ARG A 196 -11.16 2.59 -4.98
CA ARG A 196 -11.89 3.73 -5.54
C ARG A 196 -11.67 5.02 -4.74
N HIS A 197 -11.73 4.98 -3.41
CA HIS A 197 -11.40 6.14 -2.57
C HIS A 197 -9.98 6.65 -2.80
N THR A 198 -9.03 5.73 -3.02
CA THR A 198 -7.63 6.07 -3.29
C THR A 198 -7.47 6.74 -4.65
N ILE A 199 -8.14 6.23 -5.67
CA ILE A 199 -8.20 6.83 -7.02
C ILE A 199 -8.77 8.25 -6.96
N GLU A 200 -9.93 8.44 -6.34
CA GLU A 200 -10.56 9.76 -6.24
C GLU A 200 -9.71 10.73 -5.43
N TYR A 201 -8.99 10.24 -4.42
CA TYR A 201 -8.03 11.05 -3.71
C TYR A 201 -6.84 11.48 -4.59
N ILE A 202 -6.26 10.56 -5.36
CA ILE A 202 -5.15 10.85 -6.27
C ILE A 202 -5.58 11.87 -7.32
N LYS A 203 -6.76 11.71 -7.92
CA LYS A 203 -7.34 12.67 -8.89
C LYS A 203 -7.47 14.09 -8.35
N GLY A 204 -7.62 14.26 -7.03
CA GLY A 204 -7.65 15.57 -6.38
C GLY A 204 -6.30 16.28 -6.29
N LYS A 205 -5.20 15.66 -6.72
CA LYS A 205 -3.85 16.25 -6.75
C LYS A 205 -3.51 16.80 -8.13
N SER A 206 -2.66 17.82 -8.18
CA SER A 206 -2.22 18.45 -9.44
C SER A 206 -1.60 17.45 -10.42
N TYR A 207 -0.78 16.52 -9.93
CA TYR A 207 -0.14 15.46 -10.72
C TYR A 207 -0.95 14.16 -10.80
N GLY A 208 -2.16 14.11 -10.22
CA GLY A 208 -2.95 12.88 -10.09
C GLY A 208 -3.36 12.26 -11.42
N TYR A 209 -3.74 13.09 -12.39
CA TYR A 209 -4.10 12.62 -13.73
C TYR A 209 -2.90 12.07 -14.51
N ALA A 210 -1.72 12.68 -14.35
CA ALA A 210 -0.49 12.17 -14.95
C ALA A 210 -0.12 10.80 -14.36
N LEU A 211 -0.24 10.67 -13.03
CA LEU A 211 0.03 9.42 -12.31
C LEU A 211 -0.89 8.26 -12.75
N LEU A 212 -2.18 8.55 -12.92
CA LEU A 212 -3.18 7.53 -13.29
C LEU A 212 -3.26 7.26 -14.80
N LYS A 213 -2.48 7.98 -15.63
CA LYS A 213 -2.52 7.85 -17.09
C LYS A 213 -2.22 6.43 -17.56
N ASN A 214 -1.23 5.79 -16.94
CA ASN A 214 -0.76 4.45 -17.30
C ASN A 214 -1.71 3.33 -16.84
N VAL A 215 -2.71 3.65 -16.02
CA VAL A 215 -3.70 2.71 -15.46
C VAL A 215 -5.13 3.16 -15.69
N LYS A 216 -5.37 3.86 -16.81
CA LYS A 216 -6.66 4.48 -17.12
C LYS A 216 -7.79 3.46 -17.26
N ASP A 217 -7.50 2.32 -17.88
CA ASP A 217 -8.51 1.28 -18.14
C ASP A 217 -8.88 0.54 -16.84
N GLU A 218 -7.90 0.25 -15.99
CA GLU A 218 -8.10 -0.31 -14.66
C GLU A 218 -8.93 0.63 -13.78
N VAL A 219 -8.61 1.93 -13.81
CA VAL A 219 -9.36 2.96 -13.09
C VAL A 219 -10.81 3.00 -13.57
N LYS A 220 -11.05 2.95 -14.89
CA LYS A 220 -12.40 2.94 -15.47
C LYS A 220 -13.19 1.72 -15.00
N LEU A 221 -12.58 0.54 -15.03
CA LEU A 221 -13.23 -0.70 -14.60
C LEU A 221 -13.62 -0.67 -13.11
N ILE A 222 -12.75 -0.13 -12.25
CA ILE A 222 -13.07 0.07 -10.83
C ILE A 222 -14.23 1.04 -10.67
N VAL A 223 -14.22 2.13 -11.43
CA VAL A 223 -15.28 3.15 -11.37
C VAL A 223 -16.64 2.57 -11.73
N GLU A 224 -16.70 1.75 -12.77
CA GLU A 224 -17.92 1.07 -13.24
C GLU A 224 -18.38 -0.03 -12.28
N SER A 225 -17.45 -0.69 -11.60
CA SER A 225 -17.72 -1.78 -10.65
C SER A 225 -18.20 -1.32 -9.28
N THR A 226 -17.93 -0.07 -8.88
CA THR A 226 -18.26 0.47 -7.54
C THR A 226 -19.39 1.51 -7.63
N GLN A 227 -20.58 1.10 -8.04
CA GLN A 227 -21.73 2.01 -8.19
C GLN A 227 -22.24 2.54 -6.85
N GLY A 228 -22.15 1.76 -5.77
CA GLY A 228 -22.50 2.18 -4.40
C GLY A 228 -21.40 2.97 -3.70
N TYR A 229 -20.49 3.62 -4.43
CA TYR A 229 -19.44 4.46 -3.87
C TYR A 229 -20.04 5.74 -3.26
N CYS A 230 -19.66 6.04 -2.02
CA CYS A 230 -20.02 7.29 -1.35
C CYS A 230 -18.79 7.95 -0.72
N ALA A 231 -18.53 9.21 -1.05
CA ALA A 231 -17.32 9.92 -0.59
C ALA A 231 -17.23 10.08 0.94
N SER A 232 -18.36 10.12 1.65
CA SER A 232 -18.43 10.25 3.11
C SER A 232 -18.08 8.97 3.87
N GLU A 233 -18.19 7.80 3.22
CA GLU A 233 -17.93 6.48 3.82
C GLU A 233 -16.44 6.12 3.90
N ARG A 234 -15.53 7.04 3.58
CA ARG A 234 -14.09 6.76 3.54
C ARG A 234 -13.56 6.12 4.83
N ARG A 235 -13.95 6.65 6.00
CA ARG A 235 -13.47 6.15 7.29
C ARG A 235 -13.99 4.73 7.59
N THR A 236 -15.27 4.47 7.30
CA THR A 236 -15.88 3.15 7.54
C THR A 236 -15.23 2.10 6.65
N ILE A 237 -15.00 2.42 5.37
CA ILE A 237 -14.34 1.53 4.42
C ILE A 237 -12.88 1.24 4.83
N ILE A 238 -12.13 2.22 5.34
CA ILE A 238 -10.76 1.99 5.84
C ILE A 238 -10.78 1.01 7.02
N GLU A 239 -11.65 1.23 8.00
CA GLU A 239 -11.74 0.35 9.18
C GLU A 239 -12.22 -1.06 8.84
N GLU A 240 -13.13 -1.19 7.87
CA GLU A 240 -13.56 -2.49 7.34
C GLU A 240 -12.40 -3.23 6.65
N ASN A 241 -11.60 -2.53 5.83
CA ASN A 241 -10.45 -3.12 5.15
C ASN A 241 -9.34 -3.55 6.13
N LYS A 242 -9.13 -2.82 7.23
CA LYS A 242 -8.17 -3.23 8.26
C LYS A 242 -8.55 -4.54 8.93
N LYS A 243 -9.85 -4.78 9.10
CA LYS A 243 -10.38 -6.02 9.70
C LYS A 243 -10.39 -7.18 8.69
N ASN A 244 -10.61 -6.87 7.42
CA ASN A 244 -10.78 -7.85 6.35
C ASN A 244 -9.57 -7.90 5.41
N LYS A 245 -8.65 -8.83 5.66
CA LYS A 245 -7.56 -9.11 4.72
C LYS A 245 -8.04 -10.09 3.64
N PRO A 246 -7.76 -9.84 2.34
CA PRO A 246 -8.05 -10.79 1.27
C PRO A 246 -7.41 -12.15 1.56
N SER A 247 -8.19 -13.15 1.95
CA SER A 247 -7.67 -14.46 2.38
C SER A 247 -7.35 -15.38 1.21
N HIS A 248 -8.07 -15.23 0.09
CA HIS A 248 -7.98 -16.12 -1.05
C HIS A 248 -6.64 -15.99 -1.79
N ALA A 249 -5.94 -17.10 -2.02
CA ALA A 249 -4.62 -17.15 -2.65
C ALA A 249 -4.59 -16.53 -4.05
N TYR A 250 -5.67 -16.69 -4.82
CA TYR A 250 -5.83 -16.05 -6.13
C TYR A 250 -5.64 -14.52 -6.07
N TYR A 251 -6.11 -13.85 -5.01
CA TYR A 251 -6.07 -12.39 -4.86
C TYR A 251 -4.93 -11.92 -3.94
N HIS A 252 -3.75 -12.55 -4.01
CA HIS A 252 -2.65 -12.20 -3.12
C HIS A 252 -2.11 -10.78 -3.39
N GLU A 253 -2.03 -10.35 -4.65
CA GLU A 253 -1.53 -9.02 -5.07
C GLU A 253 -2.41 -7.89 -4.54
N TYR A 254 -3.70 -8.18 -4.37
CA TYR A 254 -4.65 -7.25 -3.77
C TYR A 254 -4.34 -6.95 -2.30
N ARG A 255 -3.58 -7.81 -1.59
CA ARG A 255 -3.16 -7.55 -0.21
C ARG A 255 -2.19 -6.38 -0.14
N SER A 256 -1.21 -6.36 -1.05
CA SER A 256 -0.21 -5.29 -1.15
C SER A 256 -0.87 -3.98 -1.53
N LEU A 257 -1.75 -4.02 -2.53
CA LEU A 257 -2.55 -2.86 -2.94
C LEU A 257 -3.44 -2.35 -1.79
N GLN A 258 -4.09 -3.24 -1.04
CA GLN A 258 -4.91 -2.87 0.12
C GLN A 258 -4.07 -2.13 1.17
N LYS A 259 -2.91 -2.69 1.55
CA LYS A 259 -2.00 -2.08 2.53
C LYS A 259 -1.55 -0.69 2.08
N LEU A 260 -1.15 -0.57 0.81
CA LEU A 260 -0.76 0.70 0.21
C LEU A 260 -1.90 1.72 0.24
N CYS A 261 -3.11 1.33 -0.18
CA CYS A 261 -4.29 2.19 -0.16
C CYS A 261 -4.63 2.69 1.25
N ILE A 262 -4.56 1.80 2.26
CA ILE A 262 -4.77 2.17 3.66
C ILE A 262 -3.74 3.23 4.07
N MET A 263 -2.45 3.00 3.80
CA MET A 263 -1.39 3.96 4.15
C MET A 263 -1.58 5.31 3.47
N ILE A 264 -1.90 5.34 2.17
CA ILE A 264 -2.19 6.57 1.43
C ILE A 264 -3.38 7.32 2.04
N LEU A 265 -4.50 6.63 2.27
CA LEU A 265 -5.73 7.27 2.73
C LEU A 265 -5.67 7.74 4.19
N GLN A 266 -4.89 7.06 5.04
CA GLN A 266 -4.69 7.47 6.43
C GLN A 266 -3.76 8.69 6.55
N ASN A 267 -2.78 8.81 5.66
CA ASN A 267 -1.75 9.87 5.71
C ASN A 267 -2.24 11.24 5.21
N GLN A 268 -3.54 11.43 4.93
CA GLN A 268 -4.03 12.66 4.29
C GLN A 268 -4.06 13.91 5.17
N LYS A 269 -3.99 13.81 6.52
CA LYS A 269 -4.19 14.97 7.42
C LYS A 269 -3.47 14.92 8.78
N HIS A 270 -2.41 14.13 8.96
CA HIS A 270 -1.70 14.02 10.25
C HIS A 270 -0.19 14.12 9.97
N ARG A 271 0.54 15.16 10.43
CA ARG A 271 0.86 15.36 11.87
C ARG A 271 0.91 13.99 12.54
N PHE A 272 2.09 13.40 12.66
CA PHE A 272 2.40 12.17 13.42
C PHE A 272 2.05 12.30 14.91
N GLY A 273 0.80 12.57 15.22
CA GLY A 273 0.30 12.90 16.55
C GLY A 273 -1.10 12.34 16.68
N LEU A 274 -1.17 11.08 17.14
CA LEU A 274 -2.15 10.52 18.08
C LEU A 274 -1.93 8.99 18.07
N GLY A 275 -0.86 8.62 18.76
CA GLY A 275 -0.31 7.26 18.84
C GLY A 275 1.20 7.34 18.96
N ASN A 276 1.69 8.03 20.01
CA ASN A 276 3.05 8.55 20.24
C ASN A 276 4.25 7.57 20.14
N ARG A 277 4.18 6.41 19.48
CA ARG A 277 5.31 5.46 19.43
C ARG A 277 5.43 4.60 18.16
N ARG A 278 4.71 4.91 17.08
CA ARG A 278 4.74 4.07 15.86
C ARG A 278 5.73 4.63 14.85
N ILE A 279 6.70 3.80 14.48
CA ILE A 279 7.59 4.05 13.36
C ILE A 279 6.80 3.98 12.06
N TYR A 280 7.11 4.87 11.13
CA TYR A 280 6.54 4.88 9.80
C TYR A 280 7.67 5.02 8.78
N GLY A 281 7.45 4.55 7.57
CA GLY A 281 8.46 4.66 6.55
C GLY A 281 8.14 3.85 5.31
N ILE A 282 8.94 4.10 4.28
CA ILE A 282 8.96 3.35 3.05
C ILE A 282 10.39 2.94 2.75
N LEU A 283 10.60 1.66 2.48
CA LEU A 283 11.88 1.06 2.21
C LEU A 283 11.84 0.33 0.88
N PHE A 284 12.99 0.28 0.22
CA PHE A 284 13.19 -0.31 -1.09
C PHE A 284 14.38 -1.25 -1.02
N ASP A 285 14.21 -2.50 -1.45
CA ASP A 285 15.35 -3.40 -1.62
C ASP A 285 16.20 -2.94 -2.82
N GLY A 286 17.46 -2.62 -2.53
CA GLY A 286 18.39 -2.11 -3.53
C GLY A 286 18.85 -3.18 -4.52
N ALA A 287 18.97 -4.44 -4.09
CA ALA A 287 19.30 -5.53 -5.02
C ALA A 287 18.17 -5.71 -6.04
N TRP A 288 16.94 -5.83 -5.56
CA TRP A 288 15.79 -6.01 -6.43
C TRP A 288 15.58 -4.83 -7.39
N LEU A 289 15.72 -3.58 -6.92
CA LEU A 289 15.59 -2.41 -7.80
C LEU A 289 16.63 -2.41 -8.93
N TRP A 290 17.84 -2.89 -8.65
CA TRP A 290 18.89 -3.00 -9.65
C TRP A 290 18.60 -4.15 -10.64
N GLU A 291 18.13 -5.30 -10.15
CA GLU A 291 17.76 -6.44 -10.99
C GLU A 291 16.61 -6.12 -11.95
N GLU A 292 15.58 -5.40 -11.50
CA GLU A 292 14.44 -5.01 -12.35
C GLU A 292 14.78 -3.87 -13.33
N TYR A 293 15.85 -3.13 -13.06
CA TYR A 293 16.32 -2.07 -13.95
C TYR A 293 17.08 -2.61 -15.17
N ILE A 294 17.85 -3.69 -14.99
CA ILE A 294 18.67 -4.34 -16.05
C ILE A 294 17.78 -5.12 -17.02
#